data_AF-A0A6A6H6G0-F1
#
_entry.id   AF-A0A6A6H6G0-F1
#
_cell.length_a   1.000
_cell.length_b   1.000
_cell.length_c   1.000
_cell.angle_alpha   90.00
_cell.angle_beta   90.00
_cell.angle_gamma   90.00
#
_symmetry.space_group_name_H-M   'P 1'
#
loop_
_entity.id
_entity.type
_entity.pdbx_description
1 polymer ?
#
loop_
_entity_poly.entity_id
_entity_poly.type
_entity_poly.pdbx_seq_one_letter_code
_entity_poly.pdbx_strand_id
1 'polypeptide(L)'
;MGGPNLEVFKFGMYILFPISIMYYFGTNLDGKFNTPDFWPKEGETHKIPFEKEEIQNELSRLKARRLAVRDQRMQAEKQMEAEAEKTESVEER
;
A
#
# COMPACT_ATOMS: atom_id res chain seq x y z
N MET A 1 -54.67 15.12 21.22
CA MET A 1 -53.51 14.76 22.07
C MET A 1 -53.76 13.36 22.58
N GLY A 2 -53.00 12.37 22.12
CA GLY A 2 -53.15 10.98 22.59
C GLY A 2 -52.84 10.91 24.08
N GLY A 3 -53.77 10.36 24.85
CA GLY A 3 -53.69 10.32 26.32
C GLY A 3 -52.50 9.53 26.87
N PRO A 4 -52.44 9.32 28.20
CA PRO A 4 -51.27 8.80 28.92
C PRO A 4 -50.68 7.49 28.37
N ASN A 5 -51.49 6.66 27.69
CA ASN A 5 -51.02 5.43 27.03
C ASN A 5 -49.97 5.69 25.93
N LEU A 6 -50.04 6.83 25.24
CA LEU A 6 -49.07 7.18 24.18
C LEU A 6 -47.73 7.62 24.77
N GLU A 7 -47.75 8.23 25.97
CA GLU A 7 -46.55 8.60 26.71
C GLU A 7 -45.83 7.35 27.22
N VAL A 8 -46.56 6.39 27.80
CA VAL A 8 -45.99 5.10 28.25
C VAL A 8 -45.33 4.33 27.10
N PHE A 9 -45.94 4.33 25.91
CA PHE A 9 -45.33 3.72 24.72
C PHE A 9 -44.02 4.43 24.32
N LYS A 10 -44.01 5.77 24.29
CA LYS A 10 -42.78 6.55 23.99
C LYS A 10 -41.67 6.28 25.01
N PHE A 11 -42.00 6.28 26.29
CA PHE A 11 -41.03 5.98 27.35
C PHE A 11 -40.50 4.54 27.25
N GLY A 12 -41.37 3.57 26.97
CA GLY A 12 -40.97 2.19 26.71
C GLY A 12 -40.02 2.08 25.52
N MET A 13 -40.32 2.75 24.40
CA MET A 13 -39.44 2.81 23.24
C MET A 13 -38.09 3.45 23.55
N TYR A 14 -38.06 4.56 24.31
CA TYR A 14 -36.81 5.24 24.67
C TYR A 14 -35.93 4.45 25.63
N ILE A 15 -36.50 3.53 26.42
CA ILE A 15 -35.72 2.64 27.30
C ILE A 15 -35.28 1.39 26.53
N LEU A 16 -36.19 0.78 25.76
CA LEU A 16 -35.91 -0.45 25.02
C LEU A 16 -34.92 -0.24 23.87
N PHE A 17 -35.00 0.89 23.17
CA PHE A 17 -34.13 1.20 22.03
C PHE A 17 -32.63 1.19 22.39
N PRO A 18 -32.15 1.97 23.38
CA PRO A 18 -30.73 1.96 23.75
C PRO A 18 -30.29 0.62 24.34
N ILE A 19 -31.13 -0.06 25.15
CA ILE A 19 -30.80 -1.37 25.71
C ILE A 19 -30.64 -2.42 24.60
N SER A 20 -31.52 -2.41 23.60
CA SER A 20 -31.47 -3.36 22.48
C SER A 20 -30.25 -3.13 21.59
N ILE A 21 -29.91 -1.86 21.30
CA ILE A 21 -28.69 -1.49 20.57
C ILE A 21 -27.46 -1.95 21.35
N MET A 22 -27.43 -1.71 22.66
CA MET A 22 -26.30 -2.11 23.50
C MET A 22 -26.17 -3.64 23.61
N TYR A 23 -27.27 -4.39 23.63
CA TYR A 23 -27.23 -5.85 23.62
C TYR A 23 -26.71 -6.40 22.28
N TYR A 24 -27.18 -5.83 21.16
CA TYR A 24 -26.81 -6.28 19.82
C TYR A 24 -25.36 -5.94 19.43
N PHE A 25 -24.87 -4.77 19.83
CA PHE A 25 -23.49 -4.35 19.53
C PHE A 25 -22.52 -4.64 20.67
N GLY A 26 -22.91 -4.47 21.93
CA GLY A 26 -22.01 -4.54 23.09
C GLY A 26 -21.56 -5.96 23.48
N THR A 27 -22.28 -7.00 23.07
CA THR A 27 -21.91 -8.40 23.38
C THR A 27 -20.91 -9.00 22.39
N ASN A 28 -20.74 -8.39 21.21
CA ASN A 28 -19.89 -8.93 20.14
C ASN A 28 -19.21 -7.79 19.35
N LEU A 29 -18.56 -6.87 20.07
CA LEU A 29 -17.72 -5.84 19.47
C LEU A 29 -16.48 -6.47 18.82
N ASP A 30 -15.86 -7.41 19.54
CA ASP A 30 -14.59 -8.00 19.15
C ASP A 30 -14.71 -8.81 17.85
N GLY A 31 -15.77 -9.62 17.67
CA GLY A 31 -15.97 -10.36 16.42
C GLY A 31 -16.42 -9.51 15.23
N LYS A 32 -17.04 -8.34 15.47
CA LYS A 32 -17.54 -7.45 14.39
C LYS A 32 -16.53 -6.39 13.95
N PHE A 33 -15.61 -5.99 14.82
CA PHE A 33 -14.63 -4.94 14.55
C PHE A 33 -13.18 -5.44 14.53
N ASN A 34 -12.93 -6.72 14.81
CA ASN A 34 -11.60 -7.28 14.61
C ASN A 34 -11.26 -7.25 13.12
N THR A 35 -10.10 -6.67 12.79
CA THR A 35 -9.56 -6.66 11.45
C THR A 35 -8.59 -7.85 11.34
N PRO A 36 -9.02 -9.01 10.82
CA PRO A 36 -8.10 -10.11 10.58
C PRO A 36 -7.01 -9.63 9.62
N ASP A 37 -5.76 -10.00 9.89
CA ASP A 37 -4.60 -9.60 9.08
C ASP A 37 -4.25 -8.09 9.10
N PHE A 38 -4.51 -7.38 10.22
CA PHE A 38 -4.10 -5.98 10.37
C PHE A 38 -2.58 -5.76 10.17
N TRP A 39 -1.75 -6.73 10.57
CA TRP A 39 -0.30 -6.69 10.35
C TRP A 39 0.08 -7.46 9.10
N PRO A 40 0.98 -6.91 8.24
CA PRO A 40 1.51 -7.64 7.10
C PRO A 40 2.19 -8.92 7.59
N LYS A 41 1.81 -10.05 6.98
CA LYS A 41 2.31 -11.38 7.33
C LYS A 41 3.83 -11.41 7.14
N GLU A 42 4.53 -12.20 7.95
CA GLU A 42 6.00 -12.31 7.91
C GLU A 42 6.58 -12.66 6.52
N GLY A 43 5.74 -13.22 5.62
CA GLY A 43 6.10 -13.51 4.22
C GLY A 43 5.99 -12.34 3.25
N GLU A 44 5.31 -11.24 3.61
CA GLU A 44 5.22 -10.02 2.77
C GLU A 44 6.30 -8.99 3.08
N THR A 45 6.99 -9.15 4.21
CA THR A 45 8.15 -8.32 4.52
C THR A 45 9.37 -8.88 3.78
N HIS A 46 10.04 -8.02 3.02
CA HIS A 46 11.28 -8.38 2.34
C HIS A 46 12.29 -8.94 3.35
N LYS A 47 12.53 -10.26 3.32
CA LYS A 47 13.53 -10.91 4.17
C LYS A 47 14.90 -10.35 3.79
N ILE A 48 15.50 -9.60 4.71
CA ILE A 48 16.86 -9.11 4.54
C ILE A 48 17.76 -10.35 4.61
N PRO A 49 18.65 -10.57 3.62
CA PRO A 49 19.59 -11.69 3.68
C PRO A 49 20.48 -11.51 4.90
N PHE A 50 20.48 -12.47 5.82
CA PHE A 50 21.27 -12.43 7.06
C PHE A 50 22.62 -13.12 6.89
N GLU A 51 22.76 -14.00 5.90
CA GLU A 51 23.99 -14.75 5.64
C GLU A 51 24.98 -13.97 4.77
N LYS A 52 26.26 -14.00 5.14
CA LYS A 52 27.32 -13.20 4.49
C LYS A 52 27.48 -13.53 3.00
N GLU A 53 27.34 -14.79 2.63
CA GLU A 53 27.45 -15.25 1.24
C GLU A 53 26.27 -14.75 0.38
N GLU A 54 25.05 -14.80 0.92
CA GLU A 54 23.84 -14.31 0.28
C GLU A 54 23.90 -12.79 0.05
N ILE A 55 24.40 -12.05 1.04
CA ILE A 55 24.63 -10.60 0.92
C ILE A 55 25.63 -10.29 -0.20
N GLN A 56 26.73 -11.04 -0.30
CA GLN A 56 27.74 -10.82 -1.34
C GLN A 56 27.19 -11.10 -2.74
N ASN A 57 26.42 -12.18 -2.89
CA ASN A 57 25.77 -12.53 -4.14
C ASN A 57 24.78 -11.44 -4.57
N GLU A 58 23.92 -10.96 -3.68
CA GLU A 58 22.98 -9.89 -4.03
C GLU A 58 23.65 -8.54 -4.26
N LEU A 59 24.73 -8.24 -3.55
CA LEU A 59 25.55 -7.06 -3.82
C LEU A 59 26.19 -7.12 -5.22
N SER A 60 26.69 -8.29 -5.63
CA SER A 60 27.26 -8.48 -6.97
C SER A 60 26.20 -8.32 -8.06
N ARG A 61 24.99 -8.88 -7.86
CA ARG A 61 23.84 -8.71 -8.77
C ARG A 61 23.45 -7.24 -8.92
N LEU A 62 23.35 -6.52 -7.81
CA LEU A 62 23.02 -5.09 -7.80
C LEU A 62 24.10 -4.23 -8.48
N LYS A 63 25.37 -4.54 -8.27
CA LYS A 63 26.49 -3.86 -8.96
C LYS A 63 26.44 -4.10 -10.47
N ALA A 64 26.22 -5.33 -10.91
CA ALA A 64 26.10 -5.67 -12.33
C ALA A 64 24.93 -4.93 -12.98
N ARG A 65 23.76 -4.90 -12.32
CA ARG A 65 22.59 -4.13 -12.80
C ARG A 65 22.90 -2.63 -12.92
N ARG A 66 23.61 -2.06 -11.94
CA ARG A 66 23.98 -0.64 -11.96
C ARG A 66 24.93 -0.30 -13.11
N LEU A 67 25.93 -1.15 -13.36
CA LEU A 67 26.87 -0.96 -14.47
C LEU A 67 26.16 -1.07 -15.83
N ALA A 68 25.31 -2.07 -16.01
CA ALA A 68 24.54 -2.24 -17.25
C ALA A 68 23.64 -1.02 -17.56
N VAL A 69 22.93 -0.49 -16.56
CA VAL A 69 22.11 0.73 -16.73
C VAL A 69 22.97 1.95 -17.06
N ARG A 70 24.14 2.07 -16.45
CA ARG A 70 25.08 3.16 -16.75
C ARG A 70 25.58 3.06 -18.19
N ASP A 71 25.97 1.88 -18.64
CA ASP A 71 26.48 1.67 -19.99
C ASP A 71 25.40 1.95 -21.05
N GLN A 72 24.16 1.53 -20.79
CA GLN A 72 23.01 1.85 -21.65
C GLN A 72 22.79 3.36 -21.76
N ARG A 73 22.88 4.11 -20.65
CA ARG A 73 22.76 5.57 -20.67
C ARG A 73 23.87 6.22 -21.49
N MET A 74 25.12 5.81 -21.29
CA MET A 74 26.24 6.36 -22.06
C MET A 74 26.17 6.01 -23.55
N GLN A 75 25.64 4.83 -23.91
CA GLN A 75 25.43 4.47 -25.31
C GLN A 75 24.30 5.30 -25.94
N ALA A 76 23.20 5.52 -25.23
CA ALA A 76 22.09 6.35 -25.69
C ALA A 76 22.53 7.82 -25.88
N GLU A 77 23.30 8.38 -24.93
CA GLU A 77 23.86 9.73 -25.04
C GLU A 77 24.76 9.86 -26.28
N LYS A 78 25.67 8.91 -26.51
CA LYS A 78 26.53 8.89 -27.70
C LYS A 78 25.76 8.75 -29.01
N GLN A 79 24.68 7.98 -29.02
CA GLN A 79 23.82 7.83 -30.21
C GLN A 79 23.08 9.13 -30.51
N MET A 80 22.53 9.78 -29.48
CA MET A 80 21.86 11.07 -29.62
C MET A 80 22.80 12.16 -30.09
N GLU A 81 24.03 12.21 -29.56
CA GLU A 81 25.06 13.19 -29.97
C GLU A 81 25.49 12.98 -31.43
N ALA A 82 25.69 11.72 -31.85
CA ALA A 82 26.01 11.39 -33.25
C ALA A 82 24.85 11.62 -34.22
N GLU A 83 23.60 11.55 -33.76
CA GLU A 83 22.41 11.85 -34.56
C GLU A 83 22.17 13.37 -34.69
N ALA A 84 22.45 14.14 -33.62
CA ALA A 84 22.43 15.60 -33.65
C ALA A 84 23.50 16.16 -34.60
N GLU A 85 24.74 15.67 -34.53
CA GLU A 85 25.85 16.12 -35.39
C GLU A 85 25.59 15.82 -36.88
N LYS A 86 24.94 14.68 -37.17
CA LYS A 86 24.50 14.36 -38.54
C LYS A 86 23.40 15.30 -39.03
N THR A 87 22.44 15.64 -38.16
CA THR A 87 21.32 16.51 -38.53
C THR A 87 21.80 17.94 -38.80
N GLU A 88 22.71 18.47 -37.98
CA GLU A 88 23.34 19.78 -38.20
C GLU A 88 24.16 19.83 -39.49
N SER A 89 24.93 18.77 -39.80
CA SER A 89 25.74 18.71 -41.04
C SER A 89 24.93 18.62 -42.35
N VAL A 90 23.66 18.21 -42.25
CA VAL A 90 22.72 18.13 -43.39
C VAL A 90 21.97 19.44 -43.57
N GLU A 91 21.74 20.20 -42.50
CA GLU A 91 21.08 21.50 -42.54
C GLU A 91 22.03 22.64 -42.99
N GLU A 92 23.34 22.46 -42.82
CA GLU A 92 24.38 23.44 -43.24
C GLU A 92 24.86 23.30 -44.70
N ARG A 93 24.24 22.41 -45.51
CA ARG A 93 24.54 22.20 -46.94
C ARG A 93 23.39 22.61 -47.85
#